data_AF-A0A848UZA4-F1
#
_entry.id   AF-A0A848UZA4-F1
#
_cell.length_a   1.000
_cell.length_b   1.000
_cell.length_c   1.000
_cell.angle_alpha   90.00
_cell.angle_beta   90.00
_cell.angle_gamma   90.00
#
_symmetry.space_group_name_H-M   'P 1'
#
loop_
_entity.id
_entity.type
_entity.pdbx_description
1 polymer ?
#
loop_
_entity_poly.entity_id
_entity_poly.type
_entity_poly.pdbx_seq_one_letter_code
_entity_poly.pdbx_strand_id
1 'polypeptide(L)'
;MLVDAIEATEPGQEISLEIVREGRSNSETISGNIGEREMDCCKSMKMSHDFKGMNEVGNLLFESQMEMDEDEFEDMQRQVEQAMEEAQERLEQRQSIFQQENQALFNQGLGLTPEGDTMSIRIELEEVSDDEAAALARSAEDFDNENDLIMESISFFPNPSNGIVNLRFTLADDAPVDIRIYDERGNTVFNETRFNFGGTYDNNIDISGQADGIYFLQIIQGMKSFSKKIVKQR
;
A
#
# COMPACT_ATOMS: atom_id res chain seq x y z
N MET A 1 17.66 12.92 38.96
CA MET A 1 18.31 14.08 39.62
C MET A 1 18.17 15.36 38.80
N LEU A 2 18.62 15.42 37.52
CA LEU A 2 18.45 16.62 36.68
C LEU A 2 17.00 16.79 36.18
N VAL A 3 16.35 15.68 35.79
CA VAL A 3 14.95 15.67 35.32
C VAL A 3 13.99 16.10 36.44
N ASP A 4 14.13 15.53 37.64
CA ASP A 4 13.29 15.86 38.80
C ASP A 4 13.41 17.34 39.24
N ALA A 5 14.58 17.95 39.03
CA ALA A 5 14.81 19.35 39.35
C ALA A 5 14.11 20.29 38.34
N ILE A 6 14.05 19.89 37.07
CA ILE A 6 13.41 20.68 36.00
C ILE A 6 11.89 20.65 36.13
N GLU A 7 11.31 19.49 36.51
CA GLU A 7 9.85 19.34 36.70
C GLU A 7 9.29 20.18 37.86
N ALA A 8 10.10 20.49 38.87
CA ALA A 8 9.70 21.26 40.05
C ALA A 8 9.89 22.78 39.89
N THR A 9 10.32 23.26 38.73
CA THR A 9 10.69 24.68 38.51
C THR A 9 9.61 25.41 37.71
N GLU A 10 9.24 26.62 38.12
CA GLU A 10 8.24 27.43 37.43
C GLU A 10 8.85 28.21 36.24
N PRO A 11 8.08 28.48 35.16
CA PRO A 11 8.52 29.33 34.05
C PRO A 11 9.00 30.70 34.53
N GLY A 12 10.17 31.15 34.05
CA GLY A 12 10.80 32.42 34.47
C GLY A 12 11.76 32.33 35.65
N GLN A 13 11.90 31.16 36.29
CA GLN A 13 12.87 30.96 37.38
C GLN A 13 14.31 30.86 36.83
N GLU A 14 15.27 31.42 37.58
CA GLU A 14 16.69 31.35 37.24
C GLU A 14 17.26 29.99 37.61
N ILE A 15 17.82 29.28 36.64
CA ILE A 15 18.54 28.02 36.86
C ILE A 15 20.03 28.25 36.62
N SER A 16 20.85 27.68 37.51
CA SER A 16 22.30 27.60 37.34
C SER A 16 22.73 26.14 37.20
N LEU A 17 23.51 25.86 36.15
CA LEU A 17 24.07 24.55 35.87
C LEU A 17 25.60 24.64 35.99
N GLU A 18 26.17 23.74 36.78
CA GLU A 18 27.61 23.60 36.93
C GLU A 18 28.09 22.42 36.07
N ILE A 19 28.84 22.71 35.01
CA ILE A 19 29.34 21.70 34.10
C ILE A 19 30.79 21.35 34.48
N VAL A 20 31.01 20.10 34.86
CA VAL A 20 32.35 19.54 35.12
C VAL A 20 32.74 18.69 33.92
N ARG A 21 33.80 19.09 33.19
CA ARG A 21 34.38 18.28 32.11
C ARG A 21 35.60 17.51 32.63
N GLU A 22 35.57 16.18 32.50
CA GLU A 22 36.72 15.35 32.89
C GLU A 22 37.98 15.75 32.12
N GLY A 23 39.03 16.11 32.86
CA GLY A 23 40.32 16.55 32.33
C GLY A 23 40.62 18.05 32.48
N ARG A 24 39.68 18.89 32.96
CA ARG A 24 39.96 20.25 33.42
C ARG A 24 39.38 20.45 34.82
N SER A 25 40.21 20.88 35.76
CA SER A 25 39.85 21.07 37.19
C SER A 25 38.93 22.27 37.46
N ASN A 26 38.39 22.92 36.43
CA ASN A 26 37.55 24.10 36.57
C ASN A 26 36.13 23.75 36.11
N SER A 27 35.17 23.90 37.02
CA SER A 27 33.76 23.89 36.70
C SER A 27 33.36 25.22 36.06
N GLU A 28 32.57 25.16 35.00
CA GLU A 28 31.96 26.34 34.39
C GLU A 28 30.50 26.39 34.84
N THR A 29 30.12 27.51 35.48
CA THR A 29 28.73 27.76 35.88
C THR A 29 28.05 28.60 34.82
N ILE A 30 26.98 28.08 34.23
CA ILE A 30 26.12 28.80 33.30
C ILE A 30 24.78 29.02 33.99
N SER A 31 24.36 30.28 34.09
CA SER A 31 23.03 30.64 34.60
C SER A 31 22.18 31.31 33.52
N GLY A 32 20.88 31.08 33.58
CA GLY A 32 19.90 31.66 32.67
C GLY A 32 18.48 31.45 33.18
N ASN A 33 17.56 32.27 32.68
CA ASN A 33 16.15 32.16 33.01
C ASN A 33 15.50 31.08 32.15
N ILE A 34 14.65 30.23 32.74
CA ILE A 34 13.77 29.34 31.97
C ILE A 34 12.82 30.18 31.12
N GLY A 35 12.85 29.96 29.81
CA GLY A 35 11.91 30.57 28.87
C GLY A 35 10.51 29.99 29.02
N GLU A 36 9.50 30.82 28.83
CA GLU A 36 8.09 30.41 28.77
C GLU A 36 7.76 29.99 27.32
N ARG A 37 7.14 28.83 27.14
CA ARG A 37 6.55 28.39 25.88
C ARG A 37 5.10 28.04 26.16
N GLU A 38 4.16 28.76 25.55
CA GLU A 38 2.77 28.32 25.52
C GLU A 38 2.71 26.99 24.76
N MET A 39 2.38 25.90 25.46
CA MET A 39 1.98 24.65 24.82
C MET A 39 0.53 24.79 24.36
N ASP A 40 0.36 25.46 23.23
CA ASP A 40 -0.88 25.44 22.47
C ASP A 40 -0.89 24.19 21.58
N CYS A 41 -1.37 23.07 22.12
CA CYS A 41 -2.06 22.04 21.34
C CYS A 41 -2.61 20.97 22.29
N CYS A 42 -3.92 20.81 22.33
CA CYS A 42 -4.62 19.57 22.71
C CYS A 42 -4.15 18.87 24.00
N LYS A 43 -4.90 19.05 25.10
CA LYS A 43 -4.81 18.15 26.28
C LYS A 43 -5.01 16.66 25.96
N SER A 44 -5.47 16.35 24.74
CA SER A 44 -5.78 15.03 24.22
C SER A 44 -4.64 14.32 23.49
N MET A 45 -3.54 15.02 23.15
CA MET A 45 -2.46 14.42 22.35
C MET A 45 -1.12 15.00 22.79
N LYS A 46 -0.36 14.24 23.58
CA LYS A 46 0.99 14.63 23.99
C LYS A 46 1.98 14.12 22.95
N MET A 47 2.61 15.05 22.23
CA MET A 47 3.78 14.76 21.40
C MET A 47 5.04 15.18 22.16
N SER A 48 5.75 14.21 22.74
CA SER A 48 7.11 14.44 23.25
C SER A 48 8.10 14.26 22.10
N HIS A 49 9.12 15.12 22.07
CA HIS A 49 10.23 15.03 21.11
C HIS A 49 11.52 14.88 21.91
N ASP A 50 12.03 13.66 21.99
CA ASP A 50 13.26 13.36 22.70
C ASP A 50 14.46 13.50 21.75
N PHE A 51 15.35 14.42 22.06
CA PHE A 51 16.59 14.58 21.29
C PHE A 51 17.53 13.39 21.51
N LYS A 52 17.86 12.68 20.42
CA LYS A 52 18.73 11.49 20.43
C LYS A 52 20.16 11.76 20.01
N GLY A 53 20.52 13.00 19.71
CA GLY A 53 21.85 13.39 19.28
C GLY A 53 21.88 13.87 17.83
N MET A 54 23.07 13.96 17.26
CA MET A 54 23.29 14.43 15.89
C MET A 54 23.93 13.29 15.10
N ASN A 55 23.41 13.00 13.90
CA ASN A 55 24.03 11.99 13.04
C ASN A 55 25.37 12.48 12.48
N GLU A 56 26.14 11.59 11.84
CA GLU A 56 27.47 11.88 11.29
C GLU A 56 27.48 12.97 10.20
N VAL A 57 26.31 13.31 9.66
CA VAL A 57 26.11 14.34 8.63
C VAL A 57 25.71 15.69 9.23
N GLY A 58 25.53 15.77 10.55
CA GLY A 58 25.18 17.01 11.25
C GLY A 58 23.67 17.24 11.41
N ASN A 59 22.83 16.26 11.10
CA ASN A 59 21.38 16.38 11.30
C ASN A 59 21.00 15.93 12.71
N LEU A 60 20.18 16.74 13.36
CA LEU A 60 19.62 16.46 14.68
C LEU A 60 18.60 15.31 14.58
N LEU A 61 18.78 14.27 15.39
CA LEU A 61 17.88 13.14 15.52
C LEU A 61 16.95 13.37 16.71
N PHE A 62 15.64 13.27 16.47
CA PHE A 62 14.62 13.32 17.49
C PHE A 62 13.79 12.03 17.41
N GLU A 63 13.42 11.48 18.57
CA GLU A 63 12.43 10.42 18.69
C GLU A 63 11.12 11.06 19.16
N SER A 64 10.08 10.98 18.34
CA SER A 64 8.77 11.52 18.69
C SER A 64 7.92 10.41 19.30
N GLN A 65 7.48 10.57 20.54
CA GLN A 65 6.49 9.70 21.17
C GLN A 65 5.15 10.43 21.21
N MET A 66 4.12 9.78 20.67
CA MET A 66 2.74 10.22 20.77
C MET A 66 2.07 9.42 21.88
N GLU A 67 1.73 10.08 22.98
CA GLU A 67 0.86 9.56 24.02
C GLU A 67 -0.55 10.16 23.85
N MET A 68 -1.53 9.29 23.68
CA MET A 68 -2.96 9.63 23.61
C MET A 68 -3.67 8.89 24.74
N ASP A 69 -4.65 9.53 25.38
CA ASP A 69 -5.46 8.88 26.40
C ASP A 69 -6.30 7.74 25.77
N GLU A 70 -6.32 6.56 26.41
CA GLU A 70 -6.99 5.35 25.85
C GLU A 70 -8.46 5.60 25.50
N ASP A 71 -9.18 6.34 26.35
CA ASP A 71 -10.60 6.67 26.14
C ASP A 71 -10.82 7.53 24.88
N GLU A 72 -9.90 8.44 24.57
CA GLU A 72 -9.99 9.30 23.38
C GLU A 72 -9.59 8.57 22.10
N PHE A 73 -8.66 7.62 22.21
CA PHE A 73 -8.31 6.74 21.09
C PHE A 73 -9.50 5.86 20.69
N GLU A 74 -10.22 5.29 21.67
CA GLU A 74 -11.44 4.52 21.40
C GLU A 74 -12.53 5.37 20.73
N ASP A 75 -12.76 6.59 21.21
CA ASP A 75 -13.77 7.48 20.61
C ASP A 75 -13.37 7.91 19.19
N MET A 76 -12.08 8.11 18.91
CA MET A 76 -11.59 8.38 17.56
C MET A 76 -11.79 7.17 16.64
N GLN A 77 -11.50 5.96 17.11
CA GLN A 77 -11.74 4.74 16.35
C GLN A 77 -13.21 4.59 15.98
N ARG A 78 -14.14 4.81 16.93
CA ARG A 78 -15.58 4.77 16.65
C ARG A 78 -16.01 5.80 15.61
N GLN A 79 -15.47 7.02 15.66
CA GLN A 79 -15.78 8.06 14.66
C GLN A 79 -15.28 7.69 13.26
N VAL A 80 -14.07 7.12 13.17
CA VAL A 80 -13.50 6.68 11.90
C VAL A 80 -14.29 5.51 11.31
N GLU A 81 -14.71 4.56 12.15
CA GLU A 81 -15.54 3.42 11.75
C GLU A 81 -16.92 3.89 11.23
N GLN A 82 -17.59 4.77 11.97
CA GLN A 82 -18.86 5.37 11.53
C GLN A 82 -18.71 6.14 10.20
N ALA A 83 -17.66 6.93 10.05
CA ALA A 83 -17.42 7.69 8.82
C ALA A 83 -17.16 6.76 7.62
N MET A 84 -16.49 5.63 7.82
CA MET A 84 -16.29 4.63 6.78
C MET A 84 -17.60 3.93 6.39
N GLU A 85 -18.43 3.57 7.38
CA GLU A 85 -19.74 2.94 7.14
C GLU A 85 -20.67 3.89 6.36
N GLU A 86 -20.77 5.16 6.76
CA GLU A 86 -21.52 6.17 6.02
C GLU A 86 -20.98 6.39 4.59
N ALA A 87 -19.66 6.36 4.41
CA ALA A 87 -19.06 6.49 3.08
C ALA A 87 -19.38 5.29 2.19
N GLN A 88 -19.39 4.08 2.75
CA GLN A 88 -19.80 2.85 2.06
C GLN A 88 -21.27 2.92 1.63
N GLU A 89 -22.18 3.27 2.53
CA GLU A 89 -23.61 3.41 2.19
C GLU A 89 -23.84 4.44 1.08
N ARG A 90 -23.13 5.59 1.13
CA ARG A 90 -23.23 6.63 0.09
C ARG A 90 -22.74 6.14 -1.26
N LEU A 91 -21.68 5.31 -1.29
CA LEU A 91 -21.19 4.71 -2.52
C LEU A 91 -22.20 3.73 -3.10
N GLU A 92 -22.82 2.88 -2.28
CA GLU A 92 -23.86 1.94 -2.71
C GLU A 92 -25.12 2.65 -3.23
N GLN A 93 -25.58 3.66 -2.50
CA GLN A 93 -26.69 4.52 -2.93
C GLN A 93 -26.37 5.19 -4.28
N ARG A 94 -25.15 5.70 -4.44
CA ARG A 94 -24.74 6.32 -5.71
C ARG A 94 -24.62 5.32 -6.85
N GLN A 95 -24.15 4.09 -6.59
CA GLN A 95 -24.14 3.01 -7.58
C GLN A 95 -25.56 2.63 -8.02
N SER A 96 -26.50 2.49 -7.08
CA SER A 96 -27.89 2.16 -7.40
C SER A 96 -28.61 3.28 -8.17
N ILE A 97 -28.40 4.56 -7.80
CA ILE A 97 -28.90 5.72 -8.55
C ILE A 97 -28.35 5.72 -9.96
N PHE A 98 -27.04 5.50 -10.13
CA PHE A 98 -26.42 5.44 -11.43
C PHE A 98 -26.99 4.31 -12.30
N GLN A 99 -27.22 3.13 -11.71
CA GLN A 99 -27.88 2.02 -12.42
C GLN A 99 -29.30 2.40 -12.84
N GLN A 100 -30.07 3.05 -11.97
CA GLN A 100 -31.43 3.48 -12.25
C GLN A 100 -31.50 4.58 -13.31
N GLU A 101 -30.61 5.57 -13.27
CA GLU A 101 -30.51 6.63 -14.28
C GLU A 101 -30.17 6.04 -15.66
N ASN A 102 -29.21 5.12 -15.73
CA ASN A 102 -28.89 4.41 -16.97
C ASN A 102 -30.08 3.60 -17.50
N GLN A 103 -30.82 2.92 -16.61
CA GLN A 103 -32.01 2.17 -17.00
C GLN A 103 -33.16 3.08 -17.49
N ALA A 104 -33.34 4.25 -16.88
CA ALA A 104 -34.33 5.23 -17.29
C ALA A 104 -33.99 5.88 -18.65
N LEU A 105 -32.71 6.19 -18.87
CA LEU A 105 -32.20 6.68 -20.16
C LEU A 105 -32.40 5.64 -21.26
N PHE A 106 -32.13 4.36 -20.97
CA PHE A 106 -32.39 3.25 -21.88
C PHE A 106 -33.88 3.17 -22.28
N ASN A 107 -34.80 3.27 -21.32
CA ASN A 107 -36.24 3.26 -21.57
C ASN A 107 -36.74 4.47 -22.39
N GLN A 108 -36.03 5.60 -22.36
CA GLN A 108 -36.36 6.80 -23.13
C GLN A 108 -35.76 6.82 -24.55
N GLY A 109 -35.01 5.78 -24.95
CA GLY A 109 -34.37 5.72 -26.27
C GLY A 109 -33.24 6.74 -26.47
N LEU A 110 -32.82 7.42 -25.40
CA LEU A 110 -31.66 8.33 -25.34
C LEU A 110 -30.46 7.70 -24.64
N GLY A 111 -30.61 6.48 -24.12
CA GLY A 111 -29.48 5.67 -23.72
C GLY A 111 -28.58 5.46 -24.92
N LEU A 112 -27.28 5.62 -24.74
CA LEU A 112 -26.34 4.88 -25.56
C LEU A 112 -26.81 3.42 -25.45
N THR A 113 -27.39 2.87 -26.52
CA THR A 113 -27.32 1.43 -26.68
C THR A 113 -25.84 1.10 -26.53
N PRO A 114 -25.45 0.04 -25.81
CA PRO A 114 -24.15 -0.55 -26.04
C PRO A 114 -24.16 -1.07 -27.48
N GLU A 115 -24.03 -0.15 -28.45
CA GLU A 115 -23.80 -0.39 -29.87
C GLU A 115 -22.29 -0.52 -30.14
N GLY A 116 -21.56 -0.98 -29.14
CA GLY A 116 -20.61 -2.04 -29.35
C GLY A 116 -21.02 -3.13 -28.37
N ASP A 117 -21.07 -4.40 -28.80
CA ASP A 117 -21.07 -5.56 -27.90
C ASP A 117 -20.23 -5.21 -26.66
N THR A 118 -20.86 -4.94 -25.52
CA THR A 118 -20.11 -4.78 -24.27
C THR A 118 -19.69 -6.18 -23.88
N MET A 119 -18.55 -6.58 -24.42
CA MET A 119 -17.91 -7.86 -24.19
C MET A 119 -17.54 -7.92 -22.70
N SER A 120 -18.37 -8.57 -21.90
CA SER A 120 -18.06 -8.77 -20.49
C SER A 120 -17.10 -9.94 -20.35
N ILE A 121 -15.81 -9.64 -20.34
CA ILE A 121 -14.74 -10.63 -20.17
C ILE A 121 -14.69 -11.05 -18.70
N ARG A 122 -14.99 -12.32 -18.43
CA ARG A 122 -14.72 -12.95 -17.13
C ARG A 122 -13.31 -13.50 -17.09
N ILE A 123 -12.65 -13.29 -15.97
CA ILE A 123 -11.35 -13.88 -15.65
C ILE A 123 -11.51 -14.83 -14.48
N GLU A 124 -11.11 -16.08 -14.66
CA GLU A 124 -11.02 -17.05 -13.58
C GLU A 124 -9.56 -17.43 -13.35
N LEU A 125 -9.13 -17.44 -12.09
CA LEU A 125 -7.79 -17.87 -11.69
C LEU A 125 -7.83 -19.33 -11.25
N GLU A 126 -7.08 -20.17 -11.94
CA GLU A 126 -6.90 -21.58 -11.62
C GLU A 126 -5.43 -21.88 -11.30
N GLU A 127 -5.18 -23.01 -10.62
CA GLU A 127 -3.83 -23.55 -10.50
C GLU A 127 -3.38 -24.15 -11.83
N VAL A 128 -2.10 -23.98 -12.16
CA VAL A 128 -1.51 -24.56 -13.36
C VAL A 128 -1.21 -26.03 -13.08
N SER A 129 -1.75 -26.94 -13.89
CA SER A 129 -1.44 -28.38 -13.75
C SER A 129 -0.04 -28.73 -14.26
N ASP A 130 0.55 -29.81 -13.75
CA ASP A 130 1.89 -30.27 -14.16
C ASP A 130 1.99 -30.57 -15.66
N ASP A 131 0.91 -31.10 -16.26
CA ASP A 131 0.85 -31.40 -17.70
C ASP A 131 0.80 -30.12 -18.55
N GLU A 132 0.06 -29.09 -18.12
CA GLU A 132 -0.01 -27.78 -18.79
C GLU A 132 1.33 -27.05 -18.67
N ALA A 133 1.95 -27.07 -17.49
CA ALA A 133 3.27 -26.51 -17.27
C ALA A 133 4.34 -27.16 -18.15
N ALA A 134 4.31 -28.49 -18.28
CA ALA A 134 5.23 -29.22 -19.15
C ALA A 134 5.00 -28.94 -20.65
N ALA A 135 3.77 -28.62 -21.05
CA ALA A 135 3.47 -28.21 -22.42
C ALA A 135 4.00 -26.80 -22.71
N LEU A 136 3.83 -25.85 -21.78
CA LEU A 136 4.32 -24.48 -21.88
C LEU A 136 5.85 -24.40 -21.82
N ALA A 137 6.48 -25.17 -20.95
CA ALA A 137 7.95 -25.21 -20.83
C ALA A 137 8.65 -25.69 -22.12
N ARG A 138 7.92 -26.33 -23.05
CA ARG A 138 8.45 -26.69 -24.38
C ARG A 138 8.41 -25.55 -25.38
N SER A 139 7.54 -24.56 -25.19
CA SER A 139 7.31 -23.47 -26.14
C SER A 139 7.71 -22.09 -25.62
N ALA A 140 7.63 -21.86 -24.31
CA ALA A 140 8.11 -20.66 -23.64
C ALA A 140 9.49 -20.92 -23.01
N GLU A 141 10.49 -20.15 -23.44
CA GLU A 141 11.79 -20.13 -22.77
C GLU A 141 11.62 -19.52 -21.36
N ASP A 142 12.13 -20.20 -20.33
CA ASP A 142 12.09 -19.81 -18.90
C ASP A 142 10.72 -19.85 -18.17
N PHE A 143 9.77 -20.70 -18.63
CA PHE A 143 8.60 -20.99 -17.80
C PHE A 143 8.95 -21.93 -16.63
N ASP A 144 8.61 -21.49 -15.43
CA ASP A 144 8.81 -22.19 -14.16
C ASP A 144 7.51 -22.18 -13.35
N ASN A 145 7.17 -23.34 -12.78
CA ASN A 145 5.96 -23.59 -12.00
C ASN A 145 6.28 -24.09 -10.59
N GLU A 146 7.48 -23.81 -10.07
CA GLU A 146 7.85 -24.16 -8.70
C GLU A 146 6.96 -23.47 -7.64
N ASN A 147 6.32 -22.34 -7.98
CA ASN A 147 5.34 -21.64 -7.13
C ASN A 147 5.85 -21.38 -5.71
N ASP A 148 7.15 -21.10 -5.59
CA ASP A 148 7.86 -20.87 -4.35
C ASP A 148 7.87 -19.38 -3.95
N LEU A 149 7.41 -18.49 -4.85
CA LEU A 149 7.20 -17.08 -4.54
C LEU A 149 5.94 -16.87 -3.70
N ILE A 150 6.15 -16.46 -2.45
CA ILE A 150 5.09 -16.14 -1.49
C ILE A 150 4.66 -14.67 -1.69
N MET A 151 3.36 -14.46 -1.91
CA MET A 151 2.74 -13.14 -2.01
C MET A 151 1.49 -13.06 -1.13
N GLU A 152 1.19 -11.88 -0.59
CA GLU A 152 0.08 -11.71 0.37
C GLU A 152 -1.30 -11.78 -0.28
N SER A 153 -1.43 -11.16 -1.46
CA SER A 153 -2.68 -11.14 -2.21
C SER A 153 -2.39 -10.96 -3.69
N ILE A 154 -3.22 -11.57 -4.54
CA ILE A 154 -3.28 -11.33 -5.97
C ILE A 154 -4.75 -11.15 -6.35
N SER A 155 -5.04 -10.09 -7.11
CA SER A 155 -6.39 -9.75 -7.50
C SER A 155 -6.43 -9.18 -8.91
N PHE A 156 -7.49 -9.52 -9.64
CA PHE A 156 -7.80 -8.96 -10.95
C PHE A 156 -9.14 -8.23 -10.86
N PHE A 157 -9.15 -6.94 -11.16
CA PHE A 157 -10.37 -6.14 -11.11
C PHE A 157 -10.40 -5.08 -12.22
N PRO A 158 -11.58 -4.68 -12.72
CA PRO A 158 -12.88 -5.28 -12.45
C PRO A 158 -12.99 -6.67 -13.11
N ASN A 159 -13.72 -7.58 -12.48
CA ASN A 159 -14.12 -8.85 -13.06
C ASN A 159 -15.63 -9.00 -12.86
N PRO A 160 -16.48 -9.02 -13.91
CA PRO A 160 -16.14 -8.98 -15.34
C PRO A 160 -15.54 -7.63 -15.81
N SER A 161 -14.75 -7.67 -16.88
CA SER A 161 -14.06 -6.51 -17.47
C SER A 161 -14.50 -6.24 -18.91
N ASN A 162 -14.24 -5.04 -19.42
CA ASN A 162 -14.41 -4.73 -20.85
C ASN A 162 -13.11 -4.97 -21.65
N GLY A 163 -12.20 -5.81 -21.13
CA GLY A 163 -10.92 -6.15 -21.76
C GLY A 163 -9.69 -5.47 -21.17
N ILE A 164 -9.87 -4.46 -20.32
CA ILE A 164 -8.79 -3.89 -19.50
C ILE A 164 -9.00 -4.37 -18.06
N VAL A 165 -8.00 -5.04 -17.51
CA VAL A 165 -8.01 -5.52 -16.11
C VAL A 165 -6.83 -4.96 -15.35
N ASN A 166 -7.05 -4.57 -14.11
CA ASN A 166 -6.00 -4.22 -13.18
C ASN A 166 -5.50 -5.49 -12.50
N LEU A 167 -4.19 -5.74 -12.61
CA LEU A 167 -3.50 -6.74 -11.82
C LEU A 167 -2.89 -6.04 -10.61
N ARG A 168 -3.34 -6.45 -9.42
CA ARG A 168 -2.77 -6.00 -8.16
C ARG A 168 -2.27 -7.17 -7.34
N PHE A 169 -1.03 -7.08 -6.88
CA PHE A 169 -0.44 -8.03 -5.93
C PHE A 169 0.57 -7.36 -5.01
N THR A 170 0.86 -7.98 -3.86
CA THR A 170 1.83 -7.45 -2.88
C THR A 170 2.97 -8.43 -2.65
N LEU A 171 4.21 -7.95 -2.78
CA LEU A 171 5.43 -8.71 -2.51
C LEU A 171 6.13 -8.16 -1.27
N ALA A 172 6.64 -9.07 -0.42
CA ALA A 172 7.33 -8.73 0.82
C ALA A 172 8.80 -8.33 0.60
N ASP A 173 9.46 -8.93 -0.40
CA ASP A 173 10.88 -8.75 -0.67
C ASP A 173 11.12 -7.64 -1.71
N ASP A 174 12.08 -6.76 -1.47
CA ASP A 174 12.56 -5.75 -2.44
C ASP A 174 13.55 -6.39 -3.43
N ALA A 175 13.07 -6.78 -4.61
CA ALA A 175 13.91 -7.39 -5.64
C ALA A 175 13.40 -7.07 -7.05
N PRO A 176 14.21 -7.30 -8.11
CA PRO A 176 13.72 -7.20 -9.48
C PRO A 176 12.60 -8.21 -9.73
N VAL A 177 11.48 -7.73 -10.27
CA VAL A 177 10.30 -8.54 -10.56
C VAL A 177 10.05 -8.52 -12.06
N ASP A 178 9.77 -9.69 -12.63
CA ASP A 178 9.41 -9.87 -14.02
C ASP A 178 8.02 -10.50 -14.11
N ILE A 179 7.09 -9.80 -14.78
CA ILE A 179 5.69 -10.20 -14.89
C ILE A 179 5.40 -10.52 -16.35
N ARG A 180 5.06 -11.77 -16.62
CA ARG A 180 4.82 -12.29 -17.96
C ARG A 180 3.44 -12.92 -18.04
N ILE A 181 2.76 -12.73 -19.17
CA ILE A 181 1.53 -13.46 -19.50
C ILE A 181 1.75 -14.18 -20.82
N TYR A 182 1.46 -15.47 -20.85
CA TYR A 182 1.56 -16.33 -22.02
C TYR A 182 0.18 -16.76 -22.50
N ASP A 183 0.04 -16.96 -23.81
CA ASP A 183 -1.12 -17.65 -24.40
C ASP A 183 -0.99 -19.18 -24.28
N GLU A 184 -2.02 -19.91 -24.70
CA GLU A 184 -2.03 -21.38 -24.75
C GLU A 184 -0.88 -22.01 -25.58
N ARG A 185 -0.23 -21.21 -26.45
CA ARG A 185 0.87 -21.63 -27.33
C ARG A 185 2.24 -21.26 -26.75
N GLY A 186 2.30 -20.52 -25.65
CA GLY A 186 3.53 -20.01 -25.04
C GLY A 186 4.01 -18.67 -25.62
N ASN A 187 3.22 -17.97 -26.45
CA ASN A 187 3.58 -16.63 -26.90
C ASN A 187 3.36 -15.62 -25.77
N THR A 188 4.33 -14.74 -25.57
CA THR A 188 4.23 -13.66 -24.59
C THR A 188 3.24 -12.60 -25.06
N VAL A 189 2.11 -12.49 -24.36
CA VAL A 189 1.04 -11.50 -24.57
C VAL A 189 1.38 -10.20 -23.85
N PHE A 190 1.98 -10.30 -22.67
CA PHE A 190 2.38 -9.17 -21.85
C PHE A 190 3.72 -9.48 -21.17
N ASN A 191 4.61 -8.50 -21.10
CA ASN A 191 5.86 -8.61 -20.38
C ASN A 191 6.20 -7.26 -19.75
N GLU A 192 6.46 -7.25 -18.45
CA GLU A 192 6.90 -6.09 -17.72
C GLU A 192 7.95 -6.45 -16.67
N THR A 193 9.11 -5.81 -16.79
CA THR A 193 10.19 -5.95 -15.80
C THR A 193 10.32 -4.68 -14.98
N ARG A 194 10.30 -4.82 -13.66
CA ARG A 194 10.52 -3.74 -12.69
C ARG A 194 11.80 -3.99 -11.91
N PHE A 195 12.72 -3.03 -11.98
CA PHE A 195 13.97 -3.09 -11.21
C PHE A 195 13.73 -2.52 -9.81
N ASN A 196 14.19 -3.25 -8.78
CA ASN A 196 14.07 -2.89 -7.36
C ASN A 196 12.63 -2.60 -6.93
N PHE A 197 11.77 -3.62 -7.00
CA PHE A 197 10.37 -3.51 -6.64
C PHE A 197 10.07 -4.31 -5.37
N GLY A 198 9.48 -3.65 -4.37
CA GLY A 198 8.85 -4.27 -3.21
C GLY A 198 7.63 -3.46 -2.78
N GLY A 199 6.65 -4.15 -2.21
CA GLY A 199 5.33 -3.60 -1.90
C GLY A 199 4.26 -3.93 -2.95
N THR A 200 3.28 -3.03 -3.09
CA THR A 200 2.06 -3.27 -3.87
C THR A 200 2.25 -2.90 -5.34
N TYR A 201 2.12 -3.90 -6.21
CA TYR A 201 2.06 -3.71 -7.66
C TYR A 201 0.62 -3.41 -8.03
N ASP A 202 0.41 -2.39 -8.87
CA ASP A 202 -0.89 -2.00 -9.40
C ASP A 202 -0.71 -1.50 -10.83
N ASN A 203 -1.14 -2.31 -11.80
CA ASN A 203 -1.03 -1.93 -13.20
C ASN A 203 -2.17 -2.47 -14.04
N ASN A 204 -2.53 -1.72 -15.08
CA ASN A 204 -3.57 -2.08 -16.02
C ASN A 204 -2.99 -2.91 -17.17
N ILE A 205 -3.59 -4.06 -17.40
CA ILE A 205 -3.27 -5.00 -18.46
C ILE A 205 -4.43 -4.99 -19.46
N ASP A 206 -4.12 -4.67 -20.71
CA ASP A 206 -5.08 -4.73 -21.81
C ASP A 206 -5.01 -6.09 -22.50
N ILE A 207 -6.06 -6.90 -22.31
CA ILE A 207 -6.26 -8.20 -22.97
C ILE A 207 -7.48 -8.17 -23.90
N SER A 208 -7.99 -6.98 -24.25
CA SER A 208 -9.18 -6.81 -25.10
C SER A 208 -8.98 -7.37 -26.51
N GLY A 209 -7.77 -7.24 -27.05
CA GLY A 209 -7.38 -7.73 -28.37
C GLY A 209 -7.10 -9.24 -28.44
N GLN A 210 -7.13 -9.94 -27.31
CA GLN A 210 -6.77 -11.36 -27.23
C GLN A 210 -8.01 -12.26 -27.33
N ALA A 211 -7.85 -13.44 -27.94
CA ALA A 211 -8.96 -14.40 -28.13
C ALA A 211 -9.44 -14.99 -26.78
N ASP A 212 -10.62 -15.61 -26.76
CA ASP A 212 -11.05 -16.35 -25.58
C ASP A 212 -10.29 -17.68 -25.50
N GLY A 213 -9.89 -18.06 -24.30
CA GLY A 213 -9.01 -19.19 -24.10
C GLY A 213 -8.25 -19.17 -22.78
N ILE A 214 -7.21 -19.98 -22.73
CA ILE A 214 -6.37 -20.16 -21.55
C ILE A 214 -5.12 -19.30 -21.72
N TYR A 215 -4.79 -18.58 -20.64
CA TYR A 215 -3.59 -17.77 -20.49
C TYR A 215 -2.87 -18.19 -19.22
N PHE A 216 -1.58 -17.90 -19.14
CA PHE A 216 -0.76 -18.23 -17.99
C PHE A 216 -0.02 -16.99 -17.53
N LEU A 217 -0.31 -16.54 -16.31
CA LEU A 217 0.45 -15.51 -15.63
C LEU A 217 1.65 -16.17 -14.96
N GLN A 218 2.82 -15.57 -15.16
CA GLN A 218 4.04 -15.90 -14.45
C GLN A 218 4.61 -14.62 -13.84
N ILE A 219 4.95 -14.66 -12.56
CA ILE A 219 5.64 -13.61 -11.82
C ILE A 219 6.94 -14.21 -11.31
N ILE A 220 8.07 -13.63 -11.69
CA ILE A 220 9.40 -14.11 -11.33
C ILE A 220 10.07 -13.04 -10.49
N GLN A 221 10.59 -13.42 -9.32
CA GLN A 221 11.38 -12.54 -8.46
C GLN A 221 12.66 -13.25 -8.04
N GLY A 222 13.78 -12.88 -8.66
CA GLY A 222 15.07 -13.52 -8.43
C GLY A 222 15.07 -14.99 -8.85
N MET A 223 15.12 -15.91 -7.88
CA MET A 223 15.06 -17.37 -8.12
C MET A 223 13.67 -17.97 -7.88
N LYS A 224 12.71 -17.17 -7.41
CA LYS A 224 11.37 -17.65 -7.09
C LYS A 224 10.40 -17.33 -8.22
N SER A 225 9.43 -18.21 -8.45
CA SER A 225 8.38 -18.05 -9.45
C SER A 225 6.99 -18.25 -8.84
N PHE A 226 5.99 -17.60 -9.44
CA PHE A 226 4.58 -17.83 -9.18
C PHE A 226 3.83 -17.85 -10.49
N SER A 227 3.07 -18.92 -10.70
CA SER A 227 2.37 -19.22 -11.94
C SER A 227 0.89 -19.48 -11.66
N LYS A 228 0.02 -18.77 -12.38
CA LYS A 228 -1.44 -18.95 -12.31
C LYS A 228 -2.04 -19.04 -13.70
N LYS A 229 -3.02 -19.92 -13.83
CA LYS A 229 -3.83 -20.05 -15.04
C LYS A 229 -4.93 -19.00 -15.01
N ILE A 230 -5.12 -18.33 -16.13
CA ILE A 230 -6.13 -17.31 -16.36
C ILE A 230 -7.05 -17.84 -17.46
N VAL A 231 -8.32 -18.06 -17.14
CA VAL A 231 -9.33 -18.42 -18.14
C VAL A 231 -10.07 -17.17 -18.54
N LYS A 232 -9.92 -16.77 -19.81
CA LYS A 232 -10.62 -15.62 -20.40
C LYS A 232 -11.85 -16.11 -21.15
N GLN A 233 -13.03 -15.65 -20.72
CA GLN A 233 -14.30 -15.95 -21.37
C GLN A 233 -15.03 -14.65 -21.67
N ARG A 234 -15.44 -14.47 -22.92
CA ARG A 234 -16.22 -13.32 -23.39
C ARG A 234 -17.72 -13.62 -23.41
#